data_AF-A0A1C7N6N8-F1
#
_entry.id   AF-A0A1C7N6N8-F1
#
_cell.length_a   1.000
_cell.length_b   1.000
_cell.length_c   1.000
_cell.angle_alpha   90.00
_cell.angle_beta   90.00
_cell.angle_gamma   90.00
#
_symmetry.space_group_name_H-M   'P 1'
#
loop_
_entity.id
_entity.type
_entity.pdbx_description
1 polymer ?
#
loop_
_entity_poly.entity_id
_entity_poly.type
_entity_poly.pdbx_seq_one_letter_code
_entity_poly.pdbx_strand_id
1 'polypeptide(L)'
;GGITTEDGTETIDYIIEEGEEFNLRNLTNLSEYNDCQPVPIELDAEDENLESRISLVIEKVNKTIADKVGNVRSYMSYTDDQKTLFLYYLKIKFFSTAKAAEYAGIAERTAQTWAKRIRTEPGWNIYEKQTNKSSWAMSQLQEPRKLHILELFDNKPYTTTDEVVDSLTKAFEGFMLKQSTVNSFILHECNLTIKRLQRQPKARNNPARIQARYDWVMKYDSSDMDFLRNCIFIDESGFDINMRPSHG
;
A
#
# COMPACT_ATOMS: atom_id res chain seq x y z
N GLY A 1 -29.41 27.78 -5.96
CA GLY A 1 -30.06 26.49 -5.68
C GLY A 1 -29.39 25.93 -4.44
N GLY A 2 -30.17 25.51 -3.45
CA GLY A 2 -29.61 24.90 -2.23
C GLY A 2 -28.94 23.57 -2.59
N ILE A 3 -27.75 23.33 -2.05
CA ILE A 3 -27.06 22.04 -2.18
C ILE A 3 -27.81 21.06 -1.27
N THR A 4 -28.16 19.88 -1.78
CA THR A 4 -28.87 18.84 -1.02
C THR A 4 -28.00 17.59 -0.87
N THR A 5 -28.16 16.85 0.23
CA THR A 5 -27.52 15.55 0.44
C THR A 5 -28.14 14.45 -0.45
N GLU A 6 -27.51 13.27 -0.52
CA GLU A 6 -27.97 12.09 -1.29
C GLU A 6 -29.42 11.66 -0.95
N ASP A 7 -29.96 12.06 0.21
CA ASP A 7 -31.32 11.77 0.65
C ASP A 7 -32.30 12.95 0.41
N GLY A 8 -31.89 14.00 -0.32
CA GLY A 8 -32.74 15.11 -0.74
C GLY A 8 -32.98 16.20 0.33
N THR A 9 -32.20 16.23 1.41
CA THR A 9 -32.29 17.26 2.46
C THR A 9 -31.27 18.38 2.25
N GLU A 10 -31.64 19.63 2.55
CA GLU A 10 -30.77 20.80 2.43
C GLU A 10 -29.49 20.65 3.24
N THR A 11 -28.35 20.95 2.64
CA THR A 11 -27.05 20.94 3.31
C THR A 11 -26.99 22.09 4.31
N ILE A 12 -26.72 21.73 5.55
CA ILE A 12 -26.54 22.68 6.64
C ILE A 12 -25.08 23.14 6.60
N ASP A 13 -24.83 24.45 6.53
CA ASP A 13 -23.49 25.00 6.74
C ASP A 13 -23.04 24.68 8.17
N TYR A 14 -22.11 23.74 8.32
CA TYR A 14 -21.57 23.40 9.62
C TYR A 14 -20.56 24.45 10.06
N ILE A 15 -20.99 25.36 10.93
CA ILE A 15 -20.06 26.17 11.74
C ILE A 15 -19.43 25.21 12.76
N ILE A 16 -18.11 25.05 12.68
CA ILE A 16 -17.34 24.21 13.59
C ILE A 16 -17.03 25.06 14.82
N GLU A 17 -17.64 24.75 15.96
CA GLU A 17 -17.15 25.24 17.25
C GLU A 17 -15.80 24.57 17.53
N GLU A 18 -14.73 25.37 17.57
CA GLU A 18 -13.41 24.97 18.05
C GLU A 18 -13.52 24.64 19.55
N GLY A 19 -13.84 23.40 19.90
CA GLY A 19 -14.01 23.09 21.32
C GLY A 19 -14.13 21.63 21.73
N GLU A 20 -14.55 20.72 20.85
CA GLU A 20 -14.65 19.31 21.23
C GLU A 20 -13.80 18.42 20.33
N GLU A 21 -12.92 17.66 20.98
CA GLU A 21 -12.09 16.59 20.43
C GLU A 21 -12.79 15.90 19.25
N PHE A 22 -12.10 15.88 18.10
CA PHE A 22 -12.49 14.97 17.04
C PHE A 22 -12.53 13.57 17.65
N ASN A 23 -13.73 13.00 17.79
CA ASN A 23 -13.93 11.62 18.23
C ASN A 23 -13.38 10.66 17.17
N LEU A 24 -12.06 10.56 17.09
CA LEU A 24 -11.33 9.73 16.14
C LEU A 24 -11.48 8.29 16.58
N ARG A 25 -12.23 7.51 15.81
CA ARG A 25 -12.27 6.07 15.96
C ARG A 25 -11.23 5.45 15.05
N ASN A 26 -10.35 4.64 15.63
CA ASN A 26 -9.47 3.80 14.83
C ASN A 26 -10.29 2.70 14.13
N LEU A 27 -10.12 2.55 12.82
CA LEU A 27 -10.79 1.52 12.03
C LEU A 27 -9.88 0.31 11.77
N THR A 28 -8.56 0.52 11.73
CA THR A 28 -7.56 -0.52 11.51
C THR A 28 -6.18 -0.02 11.97
N ASN A 29 -5.31 -0.91 12.44
CA ASN A 29 -3.92 -0.59 12.75
C ASN A 29 -2.97 -1.16 11.69
N LEU A 30 -1.67 -0.85 11.79
CA LEU A 30 -0.66 -1.30 10.83
C LEU A 30 -0.49 -2.82 10.86
N SER A 31 -0.56 -3.45 12.04
CA SER A 31 -0.52 -4.91 12.17
C SER A 31 -1.70 -5.58 11.45
N GLU A 32 -2.93 -5.18 11.75
CA GLU A 32 -4.15 -5.69 11.10
C GLU A 32 -4.12 -5.44 9.58
N TYR A 33 -3.64 -4.28 9.16
CA TYR A 33 -3.48 -3.96 7.74
C TYR A 33 -2.48 -4.90 7.06
N ASN A 34 -1.34 -5.18 7.71
CA ASN A 34 -0.31 -6.09 7.21
C ASN A 34 -0.84 -7.52 7.12
N ASP A 35 -1.61 -7.97 8.10
CA ASP A 35 -2.26 -9.29 8.09
C ASP A 35 -3.30 -9.41 6.95
N CYS A 36 -3.95 -8.29 6.60
CA CYS A 36 -4.89 -8.20 5.50
C CYS A 36 -4.23 -7.98 4.13
N GLN A 37 -2.92 -7.70 4.07
CA GLN A 37 -2.25 -7.61 2.79
C GLN A 37 -2.23 -8.99 2.13
N PRO A 38 -2.35 -9.05 0.79
CA PRO A 38 -2.12 -10.30 0.08
C PRO A 38 -0.68 -10.73 0.37
N VAL A 39 -0.52 -11.69 1.27
CA VAL A 39 0.77 -12.34 1.53
C VAL A 39 1.21 -12.92 0.19
N PRO A 40 2.47 -12.69 -0.25
CA PRO A 40 2.99 -13.37 -1.42
C PRO A 40 2.68 -14.85 -1.29
N ILE A 41 2.14 -15.46 -2.36
CA ILE A 41 1.71 -16.87 -2.35
C ILE A 41 2.78 -17.69 -1.66
N GLU A 42 2.44 -18.31 -0.53
CA GLU A 42 3.32 -19.26 0.12
C GLU A 42 3.63 -20.38 -0.88
N LEU A 43 4.88 -20.46 -1.28
CA LEU A 43 5.36 -21.44 -2.24
C LEU A 43 5.67 -22.72 -1.47
N ASP A 44 4.63 -23.49 -1.19
CA ASP A 44 4.75 -24.84 -0.64
C ASP A 44 4.53 -25.87 -1.74
N ALA A 45 5.52 -26.74 -1.97
CA ALA A 45 5.43 -27.79 -2.98
C ALA A 45 4.37 -28.85 -2.64
N GLU A 46 3.91 -28.91 -1.40
CA GLU A 46 2.89 -29.83 -0.91
C GLU A 46 1.46 -29.24 -0.99
N ASP A 47 1.31 -27.95 -1.33
CA ASP A 47 -0.01 -27.30 -1.51
C ASP A 47 -0.64 -27.74 -2.84
N GLU A 48 -1.68 -28.59 -2.76
CA GLU A 48 -2.44 -29.08 -3.91
C GLU A 48 -3.11 -27.95 -4.73
N ASN A 49 -3.34 -26.78 -4.13
CA ASN A 49 -3.95 -25.63 -4.79
C ASN A 49 -2.91 -24.65 -5.37
N LEU A 50 -1.61 -24.90 -5.18
CA LEU A 50 -0.55 -24.00 -5.64
C LEU A 50 -0.61 -23.76 -7.14
N GLU A 51 -0.80 -24.81 -7.95
CA GLU A 51 -0.80 -24.69 -9.41
C GLU A 51 -1.96 -23.82 -9.92
N SER A 52 -3.15 -23.93 -9.31
CA SER A 52 -4.31 -23.09 -9.62
C SER A 52 -4.06 -21.63 -9.25
N ARG A 53 -3.49 -21.38 -8.05
CA ARG A 53 -3.14 -20.02 -7.59
C ARG A 53 -2.09 -19.38 -8.48
N ILE A 54 -1.06 -20.13 -8.87
CA ILE A 54 -0.01 -19.67 -9.78
C ILE A 54 -0.55 -19.41 -11.18
N SER A 55 -1.54 -20.19 -11.66
CA SER A 55 -2.18 -19.94 -12.96
C SER A 55 -2.84 -18.56 -13.03
N LEU A 56 -3.51 -18.13 -11.94
CA LEU A 56 -4.06 -16.77 -11.83
C LEU A 56 -2.96 -15.70 -11.83
N VAL A 57 -1.81 -15.97 -11.20
CA VAL A 57 -0.65 -15.07 -11.22
C VAL A 57 -0.05 -14.94 -12.61
N ILE A 58 0.05 -16.05 -13.35
CA ILE A 58 0.53 -16.05 -14.75
C ILE A 58 -0.35 -15.13 -15.61
N GLU A 59 -1.67 -15.23 -15.47
CA GLU A 59 -2.60 -14.37 -16.21
C GLU A 59 -2.40 -12.88 -15.89
N LYS A 60 -2.27 -12.54 -14.60
CA LYS A 60 -1.99 -11.16 -14.14
C LYS A 60 -0.65 -10.64 -14.68
N VAL A 61 0.40 -11.46 -14.64
CA VAL A 61 1.73 -11.09 -15.15
C VAL A 61 1.68 -10.87 -16.67
N ASN A 62 1.02 -11.75 -17.42
CA ASN A 62 0.87 -11.60 -18.87
C ASN A 62 0.14 -10.30 -19.24
N LYS A 63 -0.94 -9.97 -18.52
CA LYS A 63 -1.65 -8.69 -18.67
C LYS A 63 -0.71 -7.50 -18.41
N THR A 64 0.05 -7.57 -17.31
CA THR A 64 1.00 -6.52 -16.93
C THR A 64 2.11 -6.32 -17.97
N ILE A 65 2.63 -7.41 -18.55
CA ILE A 65 3.65 -7.37 -19.60
C ILE A 65 3.06 -6.71 -20.86
N ALA A 66 1.85 -7.12 -21.27
CA ALA A 66 1.17 -6.55 -22.43
C ALA A 66 0.95 -5.04 -22.29
N ASP A 67 0.52 -4.58 -21.12
CA ASP A 67 0.29 -3.15 -20.84
C ASP A 67 1.60 -2.33 -20.87
N LYS A 68 2.73 -2.91 -20.43
CA LYS A 68 4.04 -2.25 -20.44
C LYS A 68 4.63 -2.08 -21.83
N VAL A 69 4.33 -2.96 -22.80
CA VAL A 69 4.81 -2.84 -24.18
C VAL A 69 4.30 -1.54 -24.84
N GLY A 70 3.18 -0.99 -24.37
CA GLY A 70 2.64 0.30 -24.83
C GLY A 70 3.28 1.57 -24.24
N ASN A 71 4.12 1.47 -23.20
CA ASN A 71 4.60 2.64 -22.45
C ASN A 71 6.13 2.64 -22.26
N VAL A 72 6.82 3.28 -23.21
CA VAL A 72 8.29 3.23 -23.38
C VAL A 72 9.08 4.01 -22.31
N ARG A 73 8.43 4.84 -21.47
CA ARG A 73 9.11 5.76 -20.53
C ARG A 73 9.03 5.36 -19.05
N SER A 74 8.55 4.16 -18.73
CA SER A 74 8.46 3.72 -17.33
C SER A 74 9.77 3.09 -16.84
N TYR A 75 10.25 3.51 -15.67
CA TYR A 75 11.34 2.86 -14.96
C TYR A 75 10.97 1.38 -14.72
N MET A 76 11.89 0.43 -14.99
CA MET A 76 11.64 -1.01 -14.80
C MET A 76 11.46 -1.35 -13.31
N SER A 77 10.23 -1.25 -12.82
CA SER A 77 9.78 -1.86 -11.56
C SER A 77 9.07 -3.18 -11.85
N TYR A 78 9.42 -4.22 -11.09
CA TYR A 78 8.79 -5.53 -11.18
C TYR A 78 7.72 -5.66 -10.10
N THR A 79 6.55 -6.17 -10.47
CA THR A 79 5.44 -6.38 -9.53
C THR A 79 5.72 -7.58 -8.61
N ASP A 80 5.00 -7.67 -7.49
CA ASP A 80 5.14 -8.81 -6.59
C ASP A 80 4.66 -10.11 -7.22
N ASP A 81 3.70 -10.05 -8.15
CA ASP A 81 3.30 -11.18 -9.00
C ASP A 81 4.46 -11.69 -9.87
N GLN A 82 5.22 -10.80 -10.52
CA GLN A 82 6.41 -11.18 -11.29
C GLN A 82 7.48 -11.82 -10.40
N LYS A 83 7.72 -11.28 -9.20
CA LYS A 83 8.67 -11.85 -8.23
C LYS A 83 8.23 -13.23 -7.74
N THR A 84 6.94 -13.41 -7.49
CA THR A 84 6.34 -14.68 -7.05
C THR A 84 6.48 -15.74 -8.13
N LEU A 85 6.16 -15.39 -9.38
CA LEU A 85 6.30 -16.30 -10.50
C LEU A 85 7.77 -16.72 -10.73
N PHE A 86 8.70 -15.77 -10.59
CA PHE A 86 10.13 -16.07 -10.63
C PHE A 86 10.57 -17.04 -9.53
N LEU A 87 10.16 -16.81 -8.28
CA LEU A 87 10.48 -17.71 -7.16
C LEU A 87 9.87 -19.10 -7.35
N TYR A 88 8.64 -19.18 -7.85
CA TYR A 88 7.98 -20.45 -8.16
C TYR A 88 8.79 -21.28 -9.15
N TYR A 89 9.15 -20.70 -10.30
CA TYR A 89 9.93 -21.42 -11.30
C TYR A 89 11.32 -21.77 -10.81
N LEU A 90 11.93 -20.92 -9.97
CA LEU A 90 13.27 -21.15 -9.45
C LEU A 90 13.32 -22.21 -8.34
N LYS A 91 12.41 -22.17 -7.36
CA LYS A 91 12.43 -23.00 -6.15
C LYS A 91 11.55 -24.24 -6.23
N ILE A 92 10.41 -24.19 -6.92
CA ILE A 92 9.45 -25.30 -7.00
C ILE A 92 9.65 -26.10 -8.28
N LYS A 93 9.74 -25.43 -9.44
CA LYS A 93 9.97 -26.11 -10.74
C LYS A 93 11.44 -26.32 -11.07
N PHE A 94 12.36 -25.79 -10.26
CA PHE A 94 13.82 -25.93 -10.41
C PHE A 94 14.36 -25.53 -11.79
N PHE A 95 13.74 -24.54 -12.44
CA PHE A 95 14.20 -24.03 -13.72
C PHE A 95 15.51 -23.24 -13.58
N SER A 96 16.22 -23.10 -14.70
CA SER A 96 17.38 -22.20 -14.74
C SER A 96 16.93 -20.76 -14.49
N THR A 97 17.84 -19.94 -13.96
CA THR A 97 17.52 -18.54 -13.66
C THR A 97 17.05 -17.77 -14.90
N ALA A 98 17.67 -18.03 -16.06
CA ALA A 98 17.27 -17.42 -17.33
C ALA A 98 15.85 -17.82 -17.73
N LYS A 99 15.54 -19.11 -17.64
CA LYS A 99 14.21 -19.64 -17.98
C LYS A 99 13.14 -19.11 -17.01
N ALA A 100 13.40 -19.11 -15.71
CA ALA A 100 12.50 -18.53 -14.72
C ALA A 100 12.26 -17.02 -14.95
N ALA A 101 13.29 -16.28 -15.37
CA ALA A 101 13.19 -14.86 -15.69
C ALA A 101 12.28 -14.61 -16.90
N GLU A 102 12.44 -15.41 -17.95
CA GLU A 102 11.63 -15.35 -19.17
C GLU A 102 10.14 -15.52 -18.85
N TYR A 103 9.76 -16.57 -18.12
CA TYR A 103 8.36 -16.80 -17.75
C TYR A 103 7.80 -15.71 -16.84
N ALA A 104 8.62 -15.06 -16.02
CA ALA A 104 8.20 -13.98 -15.14
C ALA A 104 8.19 -12.59 -15.81
N GLY A 105 8.63 -12.48 -17.07
CA GLY A 105 8.82 -11.21 -17.75
C GLY A 105 9.87 -10.32 -17.07
N ILE A 106 10.92 -10.93 -16.52
CA ILE A 106 12.00 -10.27 -15.80
C ILE A 106 13.25 -10.27 -16.68
N ALA A 107 13.99 -9.15 -16.71
CA ALA A 107 15.26 -9.13 -17.42
C ALA A 107 16.26 -10.09 -16.75
N GLU A 108 16.89 -10.93 -17.57
CA GLU A 108 17.78 -12.01 -17.12
C GLU A 108 18.85 -11.52 -16.12
N ARG A 109 19.47 -10.37 -16.39
CA ARG A 109 20.49 -9.77 -15.49
C ARG A 109 19.96 -9.51 -14.08
N THR A 110 18.71 -9.08 -13.96
CA THR A 110 18.07 -8.84 -12.66
C THR A 110 17.82 -10.16 -11.94
N ALA A 111 17.24 -11.13 -12.65
CA ALA A 111 16.97 -12.47 -12.13
C ALA A 111 18.25 -13.18 -11.67
N GLN A 112 19.35 -13.08 -12.42
CA GLN A 112 20.67 -13.59 -12.03
C GLN A 112 21.16 -12.96 -10.72
N THR A 113 21.01 -11.64 -10.58
CA THR A 113 21.37 -10.92 -9.35
C THR A 113 20.53 -11.38 -8.16
N TRP A 114 19.22 -11.55 -8.35
CA TRP A 114 18.31 -12.03 -7.32
C TRP A 114 18.60 -13.47 -6.92
N ALA A 115 18.78 -14.38 -7.89
CA ALA A 115 19.13 -15.77 -7.63
C ALA A 115 20.46 -15.89 -6.87
N LYS A 116 21.44 -15.03 -7.17
CA LYS A 116 22.70 -14.96 -6.42
C LYS A 116 22.44 -14.57 -4.96
N ARG A 117 21.68 -13.49 -4.72
CA ARG A 117 21.38 -13.02 -3.36
C ARG A 117 20.58 -14.03 -2.54
N ILE A 118 19.58 -14.68 -3.13
CA ILE A 118 18.79 -15.72 -2.46
C ILE A 118 19.69 -16.87 -1.96
N ARG A 119 20.76 -17.19 -2.70
CA ARG A 119 21.72 -18.23 -2.30
C ARG A 119 22.71 -17.76 -1.25
N THR A 120 23.10 -16.49 -1.25
CA THR A 120 24.14 -15.96 -0.35
C THR A 120 23.58 -15.37 0.94
N GLU A 121 22.34 -14.89 0.93
CA GLU A 121 21.68 -14.18 2.04
C GLU A 121 20.33 -14.86 2.36
N PRO A 122 20.29 -15.83 3.29
CA PRO A 122 19.07 -16.58 3.61
C PRO A 122 17.89 -15.72 4.10
N GLY A 123 18.17 -14.55 4.68
CA GLY A 123 17.17 -13.58 5.12
C GLY A 123 16.79 -12.53 4.07
N TRP A 124 17.33 -12.60 2.85
CA TRP A 124 17.02 -11.60 1.83
C TRP A 124 15.62 -11.81 1.24
N ASN A 125 14.74 -10.85 1.50
CA ASN A 125 13.39 -10.83 0.96
C ASN A 125 13.35 -10.10 -0.40
N ILE A 126 12.89 -10.79 -1.44
CA ILE A 126 12.72 -10.23 -2.80
C ILE A 126 11.57 -9.20 -2.87
N TYR A 127 10.59 -9.32 -1.97
CA TYR A 127 9.40 -8.46 -1.92
C TYR A 127 9.68 -7.13 -1.24
N GLU A 128 10.73 -7.06 -0.41
CA GLU A 128 11.09 -5.83 0.30
C GLU A 128 11.50 -4.71 -0.68
N LYS A 129 11.00 -3.49 -0.42
CA LYS A 129 11.40 -2.31 -1.19
C LYS A 129 12.87 -2.00 -0.93
N GLN A 130 13.67 -1.93 -1.99
CA GLN A 130 15.11 -1.67 -1.88
C GLN A 130 15.48 -0.20 -1.59
N THR A 131 14.50 0.65 -1.27
CA THR A 131 14.74 1.99 -0.69
C THR A 131 15.56 1.92 0.60
N ASN A 132 15.56 0.77 1.28
CA ASN A 132 16.31 0.52 2.53
C ASN A 132 17.80 0.17 2.32
N LYS A 133 18.27 -0.04 1.07
CA LYS A 133 19.57 -0.70 0.81
C LYS A 133 20.69 0.16 0.21
N SER A 134 20.43 1.40 -0.19
CA SER A 134 21.52 2.26 -0.65
C SER A 134 22.19 2.92 0.56
N SER A 135 23.46 2.62 0.84
CA SER A 135 24.57 3.49 1.30
C SER A 135 24.36 4.67 2.28
N TRP A 136 23.18 4.91 2.85
CA TRP A 136 23.00 5.94 3.86
C TRP A 136 23.52 5.36 5.17
N ALA A 137 24.46 6.06 5.80
CA ALA A 137 25.07 5.65 7.06
C ALA A 137 23.97 5.13 8.00
N MET A 138 24.15 3.90 8.54
CA MET A 138 23.19 3.25 9.43
C MET A 138 22.51 4.31 10.28
N SER A 139 21.23 4.55 10.03
CA SER A 139 20.54 5.69 10.59
C SER A 139 20.73 5.66 12.11
N GLN A 140 20.86 6.82 12.74
CA GLN A 140 21.09 6.96 14.19
C GLN A 140 20.03 6.25 15.06
N LEU A 141 19.01 5.65 14.45
CA LEU A 141 17.89 4.98 15.04
C LEU A 141 17.98 3.47 14.75
N GLN A 142 18.42 2.72 15.77
CA GLN A 142 18.57 1.25 15.76
C GLN A 142 17.20 0.53 15.69
N GLU A 143 17.20 -0.76 15.33
CA GLU A 143 16.00 -1.61 15.23
C GLU A 143 15.01 -1.51 16.42
N PRO A 144 15.46 -1.42 17.70
CA PRO A 144 14.55 -1.25 18.83
C PRO A 144 13.74 0.05 18.79
N ARG A 145 14.31 1.12 18.25
CA ARG A 145 13.62 2.42 18.12
C ARG A 145 12.62 2.39 16.98
N LYS A 146 12.91 1.64 15.92
CA LYS A 146 11.96 1.39 14.83
C LYS A 146 10.73 0.67 15.35
N LEU A 147 10.92 -0.41 16.11
CA LEU A 147 9.82 -1.16 16.72
C LEU A 147 8.95 -0.27 17.62
N HIS A 148 9.56 0.58 18.45
CA HIS A 148 8.83 1.54 19.29
C HIS A 148 7.94 2.50 18.49
N ILE A 149 8.43 3.01 17.35
CA ILE A 149 7.64 3.89 16.48
C ILE A 149 6.47 3.12 15.84
N LEU A 150 6.70 1.88 15.38
CA LEU A 150 5.64 1.05 14.78
C LEU A 150 4.54 0.76 15.81
N GLU A 151 4.91 0.35 17.02
CA GLU A 151 3.96 0.09 18.11
C GLU A 151 3.16 1.34 18.50
N LEU A 152 3.81 2.51 18.50
CA LEU A 152 3.13 3.78 18.76
C LEU A 152 2.06 4.09 17.71
N PHE A 153 2.36 3.88 16.42
CA PHE A 153 1.39 4.08 15.35
C PHE A 153 0.31 2.98 15.30
N ASP A 154 0.61 1.76 15.71
CA ASP A 154 -0.38 0.70 15.86
C ASP A 154 -1.43 1.06 16.92
N ASN A 155 -0.99 1.56 18.07
CA ASN A 155 -1.87 1.97 19.16
C ASN A 155 -2.63 3.26 18.85
N LYS A 156 -1.94 4.23 18.21
CA LYS A 156 -2.48 5.56 17.92
C LYS A 156 -2.04 5.98 16.50
N PRO A 157 -2.79 5.67 15.44
CA PRO A 157 -2.36 5.93 14.06
C PRO A 157 -2.36 7.41 13.69
N TYR A 158 -3.01 8.25 14.49
CA TYR A 158 -3.05 9.70 14.35
C TYR A 158 -1.99 10.42 15.21
N THR A 159 -0.97 9.68 15.69
CA THR A 159 0.16 10.25 16.44
C THR A 159 0.87 11.31 15.59
N THR A 160 1.14 12.47 16.18
CA THR A 160 1.90 13.54 15.53
C THR A 160 3.40 13.32 15.67
N THR A 161 4.21 13.89 14.78
CA THR A 161 5.68 13.73 14.87
C THR A 161 6.24 14.21 16.21
N ASP A 162 5.63 15.23 16.82
CA ASP A 162 6.06 15.75 18.11
C ASP A 162 5.82 14.73 19.24
N GLU A 163 4.65 14.07 19.23
CA GLU A 163 4.36 12.97 20.16
C GLU A 163 5.33 11.79 19.95
N VAL A 164 5.76 11.52 18.71
CA VAL A 164 6.79 10.50 18.44
C VAL A 164 8.13 10.90 19.04
N VAL A 165 8.56 12.16 18.86
CA VAL A 165 9.81 12.68 19.44
C VAL A 165 9.77 12.55 20.97
N ASP A 166 8.69 13.00 21.60
CA ASP A 166 8.51 12.94 23.05
C ASP A 166 8.53 11.50 23.58
N SER A 167 7.82 10.60 22.89
CA SER A 167 7.79 9.17 23.23
C SER A 167 9.17 8.53 23.12
N LEU A 168 9.94 8.85 22.07
CA LEU A 168 11.30 8.36 21.88
C LEU A 168 12.27 8.91 22.92
N THR A 169 12.20 10.21 23.22
CA THR A 169 13.05 10.84 24.24
C THR A 169 12.75 10.31 25.64
N LYS A 170 11.50 9.93 25.92
CA LYS A 170 11.10 9.31 27.19
C LYS A 170 11.53 7.85 27.29
N ALA A 171 11.45 7.09 26.19
CA ALA A 171 11.80 5.66 26.17
C ALA A 171 13.32 5.41 26.10
N PHE A 172 14.09 6.35 25.55
CA PHE A 172 15.54 6.19 25.36
C PHE A 172 16.31 7.39 25.96
N GLU A 173 17.00 7.15 27.07
CA GLU A 173 17.80 8.18 27.76
C GLU A 173 18.94 8.73 26.88
N GLY A 174 19.20 10.04 27.00
CA GLY A 174 20.37 10.70 26.39
C GLY A 174 20.23 11.03 24.90
N PHE A 175 19.02 11.07 24.35
CA PHE A 175 18.80 11.27 22.93
C PHE A 175 17.86 12.45 22.62
N MET A 176 18.41 13.45 21.92
CA MET A 176 17.70 14.61 21.40
C MET A 176 17.59 14.45 19.87
N LEU A 177 16.37 14.31 19.35
CA LEU A 177 16.13 14.29 17.91
C LEU A 177 15.45 15.56 17.43
N LYS A 178 15.85 15.99 16.22
CA LYS A 178 15.08 16.96 15.47
C LYS A 178 13.87 16.28 14.85
N GLN A 179 12.74 16.97 14.83
CA GLN A 179 11.50 16.53 14.19
C GLN A 179 11.72 16.12 12.71
N SER A 180 12.60 16.83 11.99
CA SER A 180 12.97 16.50 10.60
C SER A 180 13.64 15.13 10.47
N THR A 181 14.47 14.75 11.45
CA THR A 181 15.16 13.45 11.47
C THR A 181 14.16 12.33 11.74
N VAL A 182 13.22 12.54 12.66
CA VAL A 182 12.12 11.58 12.91
C VAL A 182 11.25 11.42 11.67
N ASN A 183 10.85 12.52 11.01
CA ASN A 183 10.07 12.44 9.77
C ASN A 183 10.78 11.66 8.65
N SER A 184 12.07 11.93 8.44
CA SER A 184 12.89 11.18 7.49
C SER A 184 12.96 9.69 7.84
N PHE A 185 13.05 9.36 9.14
CA PHE A 185 13.08 7.99 9.61
C PHE A 185 11.75 7.27 9.43
N ILE A 186 10.64 7.92 9.79
CA ILE A 186 9.28 7.40 9.55
C ILE A 186 9.09 7.07 8.06
N LEU A 187 9.53 7.97 7.17
CA LEU A 187 9.37 7.81 5.73
C LEU A 187 10.23 6.68 5.16
N HIS A 188 11.52 6.66 5.49
CA HIS A 188 12.48 5.80 4.80
C HIS A 188 12.75 4.47 5.51
N GLU A 189 12.68 4.44 6.83
CA GLU A 189 13.09 3.27 7.63
C GLU A 189 11.87 2.50 8.14
N CYS A 190 10.84 3.22 8.59
CA CYS A 190 9.54 2.61 8.92
C CYS A 190 8.67 2.37 7.67
N ASN A 191 9.01 2.96 6.51
CA ASN A 191 8.21 2.89 5.28
C ASN A 191 6.75 3.39 5.47
N LEU A 192 6.55 4.35 6.37
CA LEU A 192 5.26 4.96 6.65
C LEU A 192 5.14 6.32 5.96
N THR A 193 3.93 6.70 5.57
CA THR A 193 3.67 8.05 5.03
C THR A 193 2.56 8.70 5.83
N ILE A 194 2.82 9.90 6.32
CA ILE A 194 1.82 10.70 7.03
C ILE A 194 0.91 11.36 5.99
N LYS A 195 -0.40 11.09 6.08
CA LYS A 195 -1.42 11.72 5.25
C LYS A 195 -2.30 12.62 6.09
N ARG A 196 -2.80 13.70 5.48
CA ARG A 196 -3.80 14.57 6.10
C ARG A 196 -5.08 13.76 6.33
N LEU A 197 -5.61 13.84 7.55
CA LEU A 197 -6.87 13.21 7.88
C LEU A 197 -8.00 13.83 7.06
N GLN A 198 -8.78 12.99 6.37
CA GLN A 198 -9.94 13.40 5.59
C GLN A 198 -11.23 12.94 6.28
N ARG A 199 -12.22 13.82 6.33
CA ARG A 199 -13.55 13.49 6.84
C ARG A 199 -14.29 12.66 5.79
N GLN A 200 -14.94 11.59 6.23
CA GLN A 200 -15.79 10.75 5.39
C GLN A 200 -17.22 10.81 5.93
N PRO A 201 -18.25 10.86 5.07
CA PRO A 201 -19.63 10.83 5.51
C PRO A 201 -19.92 9.57 6.34
N LYS A 202 -20.54 9.72 7.52
CA LYS A 202 -20.88 8.59 8.40
C LYS A 202 -21.72 7.53 7.68
N ALA A 203 -22.61 7.96 6.79
CA ALA A 203 -23.44 7.08 5.97
C ALA A 203 -22.62 6.09 5.12
N ARG A 204 -21.40 6.46 4.67
CA ARG A 204 -20.52 5.61 3.85
C ARG A 204 -20.07 4.34 4.59
N ASN A 205 -19.94 4.42 5.92
CA ASN A 205 -19.51 3.31 6.78
C ASN A 205 -20.69 2.51 7.37
N ASN A 206 -21.92 2.72 6.87
CA ASN A 206 -23.06 1.87 7.25
C ASN A 206 -22.84 0.45 6.69
N PRO A 207 -22.95 -0.62 7.52
CA PRO A 207 -22.74 -2.00 7.08
C PRO A 207 -23.62 -2.38 5.87
N ALA A 208 -24.86 -1.92 5.81
CA ALA A 208 -25.73 -2.17 4.66
C ALA A 208 -25.21 -1.51 3.37
N ARG A 209 -24.68 -0.27 3.46
CA ARG A 209 -24.07 0.42 2.31
C ARG A 209 -22.71 -0.19 1.93
N ILE A 210 -21.94 -0.72 2.89
CA ILE A 210 -20.70 -1.45 2.61
C ILE A 210 -21.03 -2.73 1.84
N GLN A 211 -22.01 -3.52 2.31
CA GLN A 211 -22.45 -4.74 1.63
C GLN A 211 -22.99 -4.45 0.24
N ALA A 212 -23.85 -3.44 0.09
CA ALA A 212 -24.39 -3.05 -1.21
C ALA A 212 -23.29 -2.67 -2.21
N ARG A 213 -22.23 -1.97 -1.77
CA ARG A 213 -21.07 -1.67 -2.63
C ARG A 213 -20.28 -2.93 -2.99
N TYR A 214 -20.09 -3.84 -2.04
CA TYR A 214 -19.41 -5.12 -2.29
C TYR A 214 -20.17 -5.96 -3.32
N ASP A 215 -21.48 -6.16 -3.11
CA ASP A 215 -22.34 -6.92 -4.01
C ASP A 215 -22.37 -6.31 -5.42
N TRP A 216 -22.39 -4.97 -5.49
CA TRP A 216 -22.31 -4.24 -6.75
C TRP A 216 -20.99 -4.52 -7.48
N VAL A 217 -19.84 -4.44 -6.79
CA VAL A 217 -18.53 -4.76 -7.38
C VAL A 217 -18.51 -6.20 -7.88
N MET A 218 -18.90 -7.18 -7.04
CA MET A 218 -18.89 -8.60 -7.41
C MET A 218 -19.81 -8.90 -8.60
N LYS A 219 -20.95 -8.22 -8.72
CA LYS A 219 -21.88 -8.36 -9.84
C LYS A 219 -21.26 -7.94 -11.17
N TYR A 220 -20.45 -6.88 -11.17
CA TYR A 220 -19.84 -6.36 -12.40
C TYR A 220 -18.48 -6.99 -12.70
N ASP A 221 -17.76 -7.46 -11.68
CA ASP A 221 -16.53 -8.25 -11.86
C ASP A 221 -16.80 -9.59 -12.58
N SER A 222 -17.98 -10.18 -12.37
CA SER A 222 -18.42 -11.38 -13.10
C SER A 222 -19.02 -11.10 -14.49
N SER A 223 -19.05 -9.83 -14.91
CA SER A 223 -19.58 -9.41 -16.21
C SER A 223 -18.46 -9.05 -17.20
N ASP A 224 -18.79 -8.84 -18.47
CA ASP A 224 -17.83 -8.40 -19.52
C ASP A 224 -17.51 -6.88 -19.44
N MET A 225 -17.68 -6.25 -18.27
CA MET A 225 -17.47 -4.83 -18.09
C MET A 225 -15.97 -4.50 -17.99
N ASP A 226 -15.46 -3.75 -18.97
CA ASP A 226 -14.10 -3.22 -19.02
C ASP A 226 -14.15 -1.69 -18.93
N PHE A 227 -13.80 -1.17 -17.74
CA PHE A 227 -13.79 0.25 -17.43
C PHE A 227 -12.96 1.12 -18.40
N LEU A 228 -12.03 0.52 -19.15
CA LEU A 228 -11.19 1.23 -20.10
C LEU A 228 -11.68 1.13 -21.55
N ARG A 229 -12.55 0.16 -21.87
CA ARG A 229 -12.92 -0.14 -23.27
C ARG A 229 -14.40 0.02 -23.56
N ASN A 230 -15.29 -0.28 -22.63
CA ASN A 230 -16.73 -0.32 -22.87
C ASN A 230 -17.57 0.46 -21.85
N CYS A 231 -16.94 1.37 -21.09
CA CYS A 231 -17.60 2.20 -20.09
C CYS A 231 -17.48 3.71 -20.38
N ILE A 232 -18.56 4.46 -20.13
CA ILE A 232 -18.56 5.93 -20.10
C ILE A 232 -19.04 6.36 -18.72
N PHE A 233 -18.26 7.19 -18.04
CA PHE A 233 -18.61 7.74 -16.74
C PHE A 233 -19.21 9.13 -16.90
N ILE A 234 -20.37 9.34 -16.29
CA ILE A 234 -21.04 10.64 -16.23
C ILE A 234 -21.19 10.97 -14.76
N ASP A 235 -20.64 12.10 -14.35
CA ASP A 235 -20.77 12.61 -12.99
C ASP A 235 -21.08 14.11 -13.03
N GLU A 236 -21.87 14.58 -12.08
CA GLU A 236 -22.22 15.99 -11.94
C GLU A 236 -21.27 16.63 -10.92
N SER A 237 -20.37 17.47 -11.40
CA SER A 237 -19.50 18.26 -10.53
C SER A 237 -20.15 19.60 -10.19
N GLY A 238 -20.38 19.86 -8.90
CA GLY A 238 -20.77 21.17 -8.41
C GLY A 238 -19.59 22.15 -8.51
N PHE A 239 -19.67 23.12 -9.42
CA PHE A 239 -18.71 24.22 -9.50
C PHE A 239 -19.24 25.42 -8.74
N ASP A 240 -18.64 25.75 -7.59
CA ASP A 240 -18.86 27.03 -6.91
C ASP A 240 -17.82 28.06 -7.37
N ILE A 241 -18.30 29.19 -7.88
CA ILE A 241 -17.50 30.32 -8.36
C ILE A 241 -16.62 30.94 -7.25
N ASN A 242 -16.95 30.68 -5.98
CA ASN A 242 -16.21 31.13 -4.82
C ASN A 242 -15.18 30.11 -4.30
N MET A 243 -15.02 28.94 -4.94
CA MET A 243 -13.96 27.99 -4.56
C MET A 243 -12.59 28.62 -4.79
N ARG A 244 -11.97 29.10 -3.72
CA ARG A 244 -10.56 29.50 -3.72
C ARG A 244 -9.69 28.27 -3.49
N PRO A 245 -8.53 28.16 -4.17
CA PRO A 245 -7.56 27.13 -3.84
C PRO A 245 -7.23 27.16 -2.35
N SER A 246 -7.29 26.02 -1.68
CA SER A 246 -6.91 25.88 -0.28
C SER A 246 -5.38 25.85 -0.13
N HIS A 247 -4.69 26.88 -0.61
CA HIS A 247 -3.24 27.00 -0.49
C HIS A 247 -2.88 28.28 0.28
N GLY A 248 -2.54 28.05 1.54
CA GLY A 248 -1.51 28.72 2.33
C GLY A 248 -0.79 27.62 3.09
#